data_AF-A0A7V4LFZ6-F1
#
_entry.id   AF-A0A7V4LFZ6-F1
#
_cell.length_a   1.000
_cell.length_b   1.000
_cell.length_c   1.000
_cell.angle_alpha   90.00
_cell.angle_beta   90.00
_cell.angle_gamma   90.00
#
_symmetry.space_group_name_H-M   'P 1'
#
loop_
_entity.id
_entity.type
_entity.pdbx_description
1 polymer ?
#
loop_
_entity_poly.entity_id
_entity_poly.type
_entity_poly.pdbx_seq_one_letter_code
_entity_poly.pdbx_strand_id
1 'polypeptide(L)'
;MRRRPRRAGPRRSRPAPPRTREEPVRIARVVGQVVSTVADQRFDGRKLLLVRPVDDRARPADPAFLAVDAAQAGVGDYVLVVQEGKSARQVMDSPDAPCEAIIIGVIDHLQTGGRRRFLRAPEQGGAVER
;
A
#
# COMPACT_ATOMS: atom_id res chain seq x y z
N MET A 1 38.19 2.08 -47.67
CA MET A 1 37.91 0.90 -46.82
C MET A 1 36.94 1.30 -45.71
N ARG A 2 35.62 1.05 -45.86
CA ARG A 2 34.59 1.49 -44.89
C ARG A 2 34.30 0.36 -43.88
N ARG A 3 34.60 0.55 -42.59
CA ARG A 3 34.33 -0.44 -41.53
C ARG A 3 32.83 -0.46 -41.21
N ARG A 4 32.19 -1.62 -41.26
CA ARG A 4 30.79 -1.82 -40.84
C ARG A 4 30.66 -1.69 -39.31
N PRO A 5 29.60 -1.05 -38.77
CA PRO A 5 29.38 -1.01 -37.33
C PRO A 5 28.96 -2.40 -36.82
N ARG A 6 29.50 -2.82 -35.67
CA ARG A 6 29.10 -4.07 -35.00
C ARG A 6 27.68 -3.89 -34.44
N ARG A 7 26.73 -4.72 -34.88
CA ARG A 7 25.38 -4.80 -34.31
C ARG A 7 25.48 -5.19 -32.83
N ALA A 8 24.91 -4.36 -31.94
CA ALA A 8 24.69 -4.74 -30.56
C ALA A 8 23.69 -5.91 -30.51
N GLY A 9 24.11 -7.04 -29.93
CA GLY A 9 23.25 -8.20 -29.74
C GLY A 9 22.09 -7.88 -28.77
N PRO A 10 21.00 -8.66 -28.81
CA PRO A 10 19.85 -8.44 -27.93
C PRO A 10 20.30 -8.49 -26.47
N ARG A 11 19.98 -7.44 -25.71
CA ARG A 11 20.19 -7.40 -24.25
C ARG A 11 19.39 -8.55 -23.65
N ARG A 12 20.06 -9.63 -23.25
CA ARG A 12 19.45 -10.69 -22.45
C ARG A 12 18.93 -10.04 -21.16
N SER A 13 17.61 -9.87 -21.07
CA SER A 13 16.97 -9.46 -19.82
C SER A 13 17.37 -10.48 -18.76
N ARG A 14 18.04 -10.04 -17.69
CA ARG A 14 18.22 -10.89 -16.51
C ARG A 14 16.82 -11.34 -16.06
N PRO A 15 16.61 -12.62 -15.75
CA PRO A 15 15.35 -13.05 -15.17
C PRO A 15 15.12 -12.23 -13.91
N ALA A 16 13.91 -11.67 -13.78
CA ALA A 16 13.50 -10.98 -12.57
C ALA A 16 13.72 -11.94 -11.38
N PRO A 17 14.19 -11.44 -10.23
CA PRO A 17 14.36 -12.27 -9.05
C PRO A 17 13.05 -13.02 -8.74
N PRO A 18 13.13 -14.24 -8.19
CA PRO A 18 11.94 -15.00 -7.83
C PRO A 18 11.07 -14.15 -6.92
N ARG A 19 9.84 -13.86 -7.37
CA ARG A 19 8.82 -13.21 -6.56
C ARG A 19 8.58 -14.14 -5.37
N THR A 20 9.14 -13.81 -4.20
CA THR A 20 8.71 -14.40 -2.93
C THR A 20 7.20 -14.26 -2.91
N ARG A 21 6.47 -15.37 -2.74
CA ARG A 21 4.99 -15.43 -2.78
C ARG A 21 4.44 -14.12 -2.25
N GLU A 22 3.95 -13.28 -3.14
CA GLU A 22 3.50 -11.93 -2.81
C GLU A 22 2.30 -12.16 -1.89
N GLU A 23 2.49 -12.02 -0.57
CA GLU A 23 1.36 -11.93 0.34
C GLU A 23 0.58 -10.70 -0.13
N PRO A 24 -0.60 -10.89 -0.76
CA PRO A 24 -1.23 -9.82 -1.53
C PRO A 24 -1.67 -8.68 -0.62
N VAL A 25 -1.81 -8.95 0.68
CA VAL A 25 -2.22 -8.03 1.72
C VAL A 25 -1.16 -7.96 2.81
N ARG A 26 -0.78 -6.75 3.22
CA ARG A 26 0.14 -6.48 4.32
C ARG A 26 -0.51 -5.57 5.36
N ILE A 27 -0.08 -5.72 6.62
CA ILE A 27 -0.39 -4.75 7.67
C ILE A 27 0.65 -3.62 7.62
N ALA A 28 0.19 -2.38 7.72
CA ALA A 28 1.04 -1.20 7.73
C ALA A 28 0.52 -0.15 8.71
N ARG A 29 1.32 0.87 9.01
CA ARG A 29 0.91 2.07 9.72
C ARG A 29 0.99 3.27 8.80
N VAL A 30 -0.02 4.13 8.81
CA VAL A 30 0.02 5.41 8.12
C VAL A 30 0.98 6.34 8.87
N VAL A 31 2.04 6.78 8.21
CA VAL A 31 3.08 7.63 8.81
C VAL A 31 3.05 9.06 8.30
N GLY A 32 2.25 9.35 7.26
CA GLY A 32 2.08 10.69 6.74
C GLY A 32 1.08 10.77 5.59
N GLN A 33 0.78 12.00 5.18
CA GLN A 33 -0.03 12.30 4.00
C GLN A 33 0.84 12.95 2.93
N VAL A 34 0.61 12.59 1.68
CA VAL A 34 1.29 13.18 0.52
C VAL A 34 0.28 14.00 -0.28
N VAL A 35 0.68 15.19 -0.72
CA VAL A 35 -0.11 16.05 -1.60
C VAL A 35 0.73 16.34 -2.83
N SER A 36 0.12 16.22 -4.01
CA SER A 36 0.72 16.63 -5.27
C SER A 36 -0.27 17.46 -6.07
N THR A 37 0.15 18.63 -6.53
CA THR A 37 -0.63 19.48 -7.46
C THR A 37 -0.46 19.04 -8.91
N VAL A 38 0.56 18.22 -9.20
CA VAL A 38 0.85 17.68 -10.53
C VAL A 38 1.00 16.17 -10.40
N ALA A 39 -0.04 15.45 -10.83
CA ALA A 39 -0.08 13.99 -10.83
C ALA A 39 -0.86 13.50 -12.04
N ASP A 40 -0.87 12.19 -12.24
CA ASP A 40 -1.77 11.58 -13.21
C ASP A 40 -3.23 11.80 -12.79
N GLN A 41 -4.09 12.19 -13.74
CA GLN A 41 -5.51 12.52 -13.51
C GLN A 41 -6.30 11.40 -12.82
N ARG A 42 -5.83 10.14 -12.93
CA ARG A 42 -6.47 9.00 -12.26
C ARG A 42 -6.30 9.02 -10.74
N PHE A 43 -5.46 9.91 -10.20
CA PHE A 43 -5.36 10.20 -8.77
C PHE A 43 -6.21 11.40 -8.32
N ASP A 44 -6.94 12.06 -9.23
CA ASP A 44 -7.78 13.21 -8.86
C ASP A 44 -8.84 12.81 -7.83
N GLY A 45 -8.96 13.61 -6.77
CA GLY A 45 -9.86 13.34 -5.64
C GLY A 45 -9.46 12.13 -4.78
N ARG A 46 -8.31 11.50 -5.03
CA ARG A 46 -7.81 10.37 -4.23
C ARG A 46 -6.86 10.87 -3.15
N LYS A 47 -7.06 10.38 -1.94
CA LYS A 47 -6.16 10.65 -0.82
C LYS A 47 -4.94 9.73 -0.91
N LEU A 48 -3.76 10.33 -0.86
CA LEU A 48 -2.48 9.63 -0.92
C LEU A 48 -1.83 9.61 0.47
N LEU A 49 -1.52 8.41 0.93
CA LEU A 49 -0.96 8.18 2.25
C LEU A 49 0.41 7.52 2.14
N LEU A 50 1.35 7.98 2.97
CA LEU A 50 2.63 7.33 3.16
C LEU A 50 2.45 6.27 4.25
N VAL A 51 2.60 5.00 3.91
CA VAL A 51 2.40 3.87 4.82
C VAL A 51 3.70 3.12 5.01
N ARG A 52 3.91 2.57 6.21
CA ARG A 52 5.09 1.76 6.55
C ARG A 52 4.65 0.37 7.01
N PRO A 53 5.10 -0.72 6.38
CA PRO A 53 4.81 -2.07 6.84
C PRO A 53 5.22 -2.28 8.28
N VAL A 54 4.43 -3.11 8.98
CA VAL A 54 4.70 -3.48 10.36
C VAL A 54 4.69 -5.00 10.53
N ASP A 55 5.37 -5.48 11.56
CA ASP A 55 5.34 -6.90 11.97
C ASP A 55 4.09 -7.23 12.80
N ASP A 56 3.95 -8.50 13.20
CA ASP A 56 2.90 -9.02 14.08
C ASP A 56 2.86 -8.38 15.48
N ARG A 57 3.89 -7.60 15.83
CA ARG A 57 4.02 -6.82 17.06
C ARG A 57 3.82 -5.32 16.83
N ALA A 58 3.33 -4.94 15.64
CA ALA A 58 3.06 -3.56 15.25
C ALA A 58 4.32 -2.65 15.20
N ARG A 59 5.50 -3.25 15.04
CA ARG A 59 6.78 -2.53 14.89
C ARG A 59 7.12 -2.35 13.42
N PRO A 60 7.77 -1.24 13.02
CA PRO A 60 8.19 -1.04 11.63
C PRO A 60 9.06 -2.19 11.11
N ALA A 61 8.71 -2.72 9.94
CA ALA A 61 9.42 -3.85 9.31
C ALA A 61 10.20 -3.44 8.06
N ASP A 62 9.55 -2.70 7.15
CA ASP A 62 10.10 -2.30 5.85
C ASP A 62 10.07 -0.77 5.66
N PRO A 63 10.75 -0.23 4.64
CA PRO A 63 10.62 1.18 4.25
C PRO A 63 9.19 1.60 3.95
N ALA A 64 8.91 2.90 4.12
CA ALA A 64 7.61 3.44 3.77
C ALA A 64 7.42 3.57 2.25
N PHE A 65 6.18 3.42 1.80
CA PHE A 65 5.78 3.58 0.39
C PHE A 65 4.41 4.26 0.30
N LEU A 66 4.04 4.71 -0.91
CA LEU A 66 2.81 5.41 -1.18
C LEU A 66 1.64 4.43 -1.40
N ALA A 67 0.49 4.70 -0.79
CA ALA A 67 -0.74 3.98 -1.07
C ALA A 67 -1.92 4.95 -1.27
N VAL A 68 -2.86 4.57 -2.14
CA VAL A 68 -4.15 5.26 -2.25
C VAL A 68 -5.03 4.85 -1.08
N ASP A 69 -5.73 5.80 -0.47
CA ASP A 69 -6.70 5.51 0.58
C ASP A 69 -8.09 5.28 -0.01
N ALA A 70 -8.64 4.09 0.21
CA ALA A 70 -10.03 3.76 -0.07
C ALA A 70 -10.84 3.43 1.20
N ALA A 71 -10.22 3.53 2.38
CA ALA A 71 -10.82 3.15 3.67
C ALA A 71 -10.93 4.30 4.67
N GLN A 72 -10.67 5.53 4.23
CA GLN A 72 -10.71 6.74 5.06
C GLN A 72 -9.73 6.70 6.25
N ALA A 73 -8.54 6.14 6.03
CA ALA A 73 -7.50 6.06 7.06
C ALA A 73 -6.88 7.43 7.36
N GLY A 74 -6.46 7.66 8.60
CA GLY A 74 -5.73 8.84 9.06
C GLY A 74 -4.27 8.54 9.41
N VAL A 75 -3.45 9.58 9.58
CA VAL A 75 -2.08 9.42 10.10
C VAL A 75 -2.12 8.79 11.48
N GLY A 76 -1.31 7.76 11.69
CA GLY A 76 -1.27 6.98 12.93
C GLY A 76 -2.08 5.69 12.88
N ASP A 77 -3.08 5.58 12.00
CA ASP A 77 -3.88 4.37 11.85
C ASP A 77 -3.02 3.19 11.39
N TYR A 78 -3.38 2.01 11.87
CA TYR A 78 -2.92 0.74 11.32
C TYR A 78 -3.89 0.28 10.25
N VAL A 79 -3.39 -0.19 9.12
CA VAL A 79 -4.18 -0.40 7.90
C VAL A 79 -3.82 -1.70 7.21
N LEU A 80 -4.79 -2.25 6.47
CA LEU A 80 -4.59 -3.33 5.51
C LEU A 80 -4.29 -2.73 4.14
N VAL A 81 -3.16 -3.11 3.56
CA VAL A 81 -2.70 -2.62 2.26
C VAL A 81 -2.59 -3.77 1.29
N VAL A 82 -3.27 -3.67 0.16
CA VAL A 82 -3.06 -4.58 -0.97
C VAL A 82 -1.92 -4.04 -1.81
N GLN A 83 -0.91 -4.86 -2.11
CA GLN A 83 0.21 -4.53 -3.00
C GLN A 83 0.15 -5.38 -4.28
N GLU A 84 -0.95 -5.25 -5.01
CA GLU A 84 -1.15 -5.91 -6.29
C GLU A 84 -1.83 -4.91 -7.22
N GLY A 85 -1.15 -4.53 -8.30
CA GLY A 85 -1.66 -3.50 -9.22
C GLY A 85 -3.04 -3.80 -9.80
N LYS A 86 -3.37 -5.08 -10.05
CA LYS A 86 -4.70 -5.46 -10.55
C LYS A 86 -5.81 -5.14 -9.54
N SER A 87 -5.62 -5.56 -8.30
CA SER A 87 -6.56 -5.31 -7.21
C SER A 87 -6.67 -3.82 -6.89
N ALA A 88 -5.54 -3.08 -6.89
CA ALA A 88 -5.54 -1.64 -6.71
C ALA A 88 -6.38 -0.91 -7.79
N ARG A 89 -6.20 -1.28 -9.06
CA ARG A 89 -6.97 -0.71 -10.19
C ARG A 89 -8.46 -1.02 -10.12
N GLN A 90 -8.82 -2.22 -9.66
CA GLN A 90 -10.22 -2.62 -9.48
C GLN A 90 -10.90 -1.78 -8.41
N VAL A 91 -10.27 -1.59 -7.25
CA VAL A 91 -10.84 -0.75 -6.18
C VAL A 91 -10.84 0.73 -6.57
N MET A 92 -9.89 1.15 -7.40
CA MET A 92 -9.89 2.49 -7.97
C MET A 92 -10.92 2.68 -9.10
N ASP A 93 -11.58 1.63 -9.59
CA ASP A 93 -12.41 1.70 -10.81
C ASP A 93 -11.66 2.36 -12.00
N SER A 94 -10.37 2.03 -12.13
CA SER A 94 -9.49 2.64 -13.13
C SER A 94 -8.48 1.62 -13.65
N PRO A 95 -8.76 0.93 -14.77
CA PRO A 95 -7.97 -0.22 -15.24
C PRO A 95 -6.53 0.12 -15.65
N ASP A 96 -6.28 1.38 -15.99
CA ASP A 96 -4.97 1.85 -16.43
C ASP A 96 -4.22 2.66 -15.35
N ALA A 97 -4.81 2.86 -14.17
CA ALA A 97 -4.17 3.65 -13.12
C ALA A 97 -2.78 3.10 -12.77
N PRO A 98 -1.74 3.97 -12.71
CA PRO A 98 -0.40 3.58 -12.34
C PRO A 98 -0.29 3.46 -10.81
N CYS A 99 -1.17 2.66 -10.21
CA CYS A 99 -1.27 2.38 -8.78
C CYS A 99 -0.97 0.91 -8.51
N GLU A 100 -0.09 0.67 -7.53
CA GLU A 100 0.31 -0.67 -7.11
C GLU A 100 -0.15 -0.99 -5.67
N ALA A 101 -0.42 0.05 -4.86
CA ALA A 101 -0.78 -0.11 -3.47
C ALA A 101 -2.02 0.68 -3.07
N ILE A 102 -2.92 0.01 -2.37
CA ILE A 102 -4.18 0.61 -1.89
C ILE A 102 -4.51 0.15 -0.47
N ILE A 103 -4.95 1.09 0.35
CA ILE A 103 -5.49 0.83 1.68
C ILE A 103 -6.94 0.41 1.53
N ILE A 104 -7.26 -0.79 2.00
CA ILE A 104 -8.60 -1.39 1.90
C ILE A 104 -9.33 -1.49 3.25
N GLY A 105 -8.65 -1.18 4.36
CA GLY A 105 -9.26 -1.24 5.68
C GLY A 105 -8.37 -0.64 6.77
N VAL A 106 -9.01 -0.21 7.85
CA VAL A 106 -8.35 0.18 9.10
C VAL A 106 -8.43 -0.97 10.09
N ILE A 107 -7.36 -1.19 10.85
CA ILE A 107 -7.21 -2.28 11.80
C ILE A 107 -7.53 -1.79 13.21
N ASP A 108 -8.58 -2.34 13.82
CA ASP A 108 -8.94 -2.01 15.21
C ASP A 108 -7.99 -2.68 16.21
N HIS A 109 -7.67 -3.96 16.00
CA HIS A 109 -6.82 -4.74 16.89
C HIS A 109 -6.10 -5.89 16.17
N LEU A 110 -4.96 -6.29 16.71
CA LEU A 110 -4.26 -7.53 16.33
C LEU A 110 -4.35 -8.54 17.47
N GLN A 111 -4.59 -9.80 17.14
CA GLN A 111 -4.57 -10.91 18.09
C GLN A 111 -3.60 -11.97 17.63
N THR A 112 -2.47 -12.11 18.35
CA THR A 112 -1.40 -13.05 18.03
C THR A 112 -0.90 -13.72 19.31
N GLY A 113 -0.65 -15.04 19.26
CA GLY A 113 -0.18 -15.80 20.43
C GLY A 113 -1.07 -15.67 21.69
N GLY A 114 -2.40 -15.55 21.50
CA GLY A 114 -3.37 -15.37 22.59
C GLY A 114 -3.38 -13.97 23.23
N ARG A 115 -2.58 -13.02 22.73
CA ARG A 115 -2.55 -11.64 23.21
C ARG A 115 -3.26 -10.72 22.22
N ARG A 116 -4.21 -9.93 22.72
CA ARG A 116 -4.93 -8.91 21.93
C ARG A 116 -4.33 -7.53 22.18
N ARG A 117 -3.98 -6.82 21.10
CA ARG A 117 -3.47 -5.45 21.12
C ARG A 117 -4.44 -4.56 20.33
N PHE A 118 -5.05 -3.60 20.99
CA PHE A 118 -5.82 -2.55 20.33
C PHE A 118 -4.86 -1.55 19.67
N LEU A 119 -5.12 -1.26 18.40
CA LEU A 119 -4.35 -0.35 17.55
C LEU A 119 -5.11 0.95 17.26
N ARG A 120 -6.43 0.89 17.41
CA ARG A 120 -7.33 2.03 17.50
C ARG A 120 -8.02 1.99 18.87
N ALA A 121 -8.29 3.17 19.44
CA ALA A 121 -9.09 3.23 20.67
C ALA A 121 -10.48 2.63 20.39
N PRO A 122 -11.02 1.77 21.26
CA PRO A 122 -12.41 1.35 21.12
C PRO A 122 -13.29 2.60 21.22
N GLU A 123 -14.11 2.83 20.20
CA GLU A 123 -15.18 3.83 20.25
C GLU A 123 -15.99 3.53 21.52
N GLN A 124 -15.96 4.44 22.50
CA GLN A 124 -16.81 4.30 23.67
C GLN A 124 -18.24 4.37 23.16
N GLY A 125 -18.97 3.25 23.24
CA GLY A 125 -20.35 3.16 22.78
C GLY A 125 -21.13 4.35 23.31
N GLY A 126 -21.61 5.19 22.40
CA GLY A 126 -22.45 6.33 22.78
C GLY A 126 -23.59 5.81 23.64
N ALA A 127 -23.73 6.37 24.83
CA ALA A 127 -24.91 6.16 25.64
C ALA A 127 -26.12 6.53 24.78
N VAL A 128 -26.83 5.53 24.30
CA VAL A 128 -28.18 5.70 23.79
C VAL A 128 -29.06 5.83 25.03
N GLU A 129 -29.16 7.04 25.56
CA GLU A 129 -30.25 7.39 26.46
C GLU A 129 -31.55 7.38 25.64
N ARG A 130 -32.48 6.52 26.04
CA ARG A 130 -33.91 6.67 25.81
C ARG A 130 -34.60 6.55 27.15
#